data_AF-A0A344UAZ4-F1
#
_entry.id   AF-A0A344UAZ4-F1
#
_cell.length_a   1.000
_cell.length_b   1.000
_cell.length_c   1.000
_cell.angle_alpha   90.00
_cell.angle_beta   90.00
_cell.angle_gamma   90.00
#
_symmetry.space_group_name_H-M   'P 1'
#
loop_
_entity.id
_entity.type
_entity.pdbx_description
1 polymer ?
#
loop_
_entity_poly.entity_id
_entity_poly.type
_entity_poly.pdbx_seq_one_letter_code
_entity_poly.pdbx_strand_id
1 'polypeptide(L)'
;MRVTKKFAAVAGGLALTGGLLVGGAGAASAEPQAASDCPSGYFCVWSGSNYTGRRQQVAGTSKDLTNYTVFQSFKSWYNRGSSCDFKWFSEKNHSGSSGTVPRGFKKSDNATHYIKSNTWVNCR
;
A
#
# COMPACT_ATOMS: atom_id res chain seq x y z
N MET A 1 -34.07 10.62 16.44
CA MET A 1 -34.10 11.18 15.07
C MET A 1 -33.64 10.12 14.09
N ARG A 2 -34.53 9.63 13.23
CA ARG A 2 -34.21 8.68 12.14
C ARG A 2 -34.05 9.50 10.87
N VAL A 3 -32.88 9.46 10.25
CA VAL A 3 -32.61 10.21 9.01
C VAL A 3 -32.53 9.22 7.86
N THR A 4 -33.63 9.10 7.13
CA THR A 4 -33.75 8.28 5.93
C THR A 4 -33.15 9.05 4.75
N LYS A 5 -32.01 8.60 4.20
CA LYS A 5 -31.48 9.14 2.94
C LYS A 5 -31.85 8.20 1.79
N LYS A 6 -32.83 8.62 0.99
CA LYS A 6 -33.11 8.08 -0.35
C LYS A 6 -32.05 8.65 -1.30
N PHE A 7 -31.27 7.79 -1.96
CA PHE A 7 -30.48 8.19 -3.12
C PHE A 7 -31.10 7.57 -4.36
N ALA A 8 -31.51 8.46 -5.26
CA ALA A 8 -32.18 8.16 -6.51
C ALA A 8 -31.21 7.51 -7.50
N ALA A 9 -31.74 6.54 -8.25
CA ALA A 9 -31.10 5.93 -9.40
C ALA A 9 -30.95 6.96 -10.54
N VAL A 10 -29.78 7.00 -11.17
CA VAL A 10 -29.60 7.62 -12.48
C VAL A 10 -29.18 6.51 -13.45
N ALA A 11 -30.15 6.13 -14.28
CA ALA A 11 -29.92 5.35 -15.49
C ALA A 11 -29.30 6.27 -16.54
N GLY A 12 -28.09 5.94 -16.99
CA GLY A 12 -27.41 6.59 -18.10
C GLY A 12 -26.85 5.53 -19.02
N GLY A 13 -27.62 5.15 -20.02
CA GLY A 13 -27.19 4.20 -21.05
C GLY A 13 -26.16 4.82 -21.97
N LEU A 14 -25.02 4.14 -22.13
CA LEU A 14 -24.11 4.31 -23.26
C LEU A 14 -23.90 2.93 -23.85
N ALA A 15 -24.67 2.64 -24.90
CA ALA A 15 -24.42 1.54 -25.79
C ALA A 15 -23.22 1.90 -26.68
N LEU A 16 -22.12 1.16 -26.53
CA LEU A 16 -21.06 1.07 -27.53
C LEU A 16 -20.94 -0.39 -27.92
N THR A 17 -21.66 -0.73 -28.99
CA THR A 17 -21.48 -1.96 -29.74
C THR A 17 -20.15 -1.91 -30.49
N GLY A 18 -19.34 -2.95 -30.36
CA GLY A 18 -18.29 -3.27 -31.34
C GLY A 18 -16.95 -3.64 -30.71
N GLY A 19 -16.65 -4.94 -30.68
CA GLY A 19 -15.30 -5.43 -30.38
C GLY A 19 -15.28 -6.70 -29.56
N LEU A 20 -15.71 -7.82 -30.15
CA LEU A 20 -15.40 -9.15 -29.64
C LEU A 20 -13.88 -9.37 -29.79
N LEU A 21 -13.13 -9.23 -28.69
CA LEU A 21 -11.81 -9.83 -28.53
C LEU A 21 -11.85 -10.75 -27.31
N VAL A 22 -12.10 -12.03 -27.59
CA VAL A 22 -11.74 -13.14 -26.71
C VAL A 22 -10.22 -13.13 -26.57
N GLY A 23 -9.75 -12.83 -25.36
CA GLY A 23 -8.34 -12.88 -25.01
C GLY A 23 -8.19 -12.58 -23.53
N GLY A 24 -8.14 -13.63 -22.71
CA GLY A 24 -7.91 -13.51 -21.28
C GLY A 24 -6.63 -12.74 -20.99
N ALA A 25 -6.76 -11.54 -20.45
CA ALA A 25 -5.68 -10.81 -19.81
C ALA A 25 -6.25 -10.29 -18.50
N GLY A 26 -5.63 -10.73 -17.40
CA GLY A 26 -6.10 -10.50 -16.03
C GLY A 26 -6.50 -9.06 -15.80
N ALA A 27 -7.52 -8.86 -14.97
CA ALA A 27 -7.95 -7.56 -14.51
C ALA A 27 -6.73 -6.76 -14.02
N ALA A 28 -6.21 -5.88 -14.88
CA ALA A 28 -5.28 -4.85 -14.49
C ALA A 28 -6.09 -3.92 -13.59
N SER A 29 -6.06 -4.22 -12.29
CA SER A 29 -6.66 -3.38 -11.27
C SER A 29 -5.98 -2.04 -11.43
N ALA A 30 -6.70 -1.01 -11.88
CA ALA A 30 -6.17 0.33 -12.04
C ALA A 30 -5.44 0.69 -10.73
N GLU A 31 -4.12 0.72 -10.77
CA GLU A 31 -3.33 0.98 -9.59
C GLU A 31 -3.65 2.40 -9.15
N PRO A 32 -3.94 2.66 -7.87
CA PRO A 32 -4.08 4.04 -7.43
C PRO A 32 -2.78 4.76 -7.79
N GLN A 33 -2.87 5.85 -8.57
CA GLN A 33 -1.71 6.59 -9.08
C GLN A 33 -0.70 6.91 -7.96
N ALA A 34 -1.20 7.18 -6.76
CA ALA A 34 -0.36 7.50 -5.61
C ALA A 34 0.52 6.34 -5.12
N ALA A 35 0.25 5.08 -5.47
CA ALA A 35 1.17 3.97 -5.23
C ALA A 35 2.42 4.07 -6.13
N SER A 36 2.25 4.55 -7.37
CA SER A 36 3.34 4.75 -8.34
C SER A 36 4.32 5.84 -7.91
N ASP A 37 3.91 6.74 -7.00
CA ASP A 37 4.76 7.76 -6.38
C ASP A 37 5.81 7.18 -5.43
N CYS A 38 5.73 5.90 -5.04
CA CYS A 38 6.79 5.28 -4.26
C CYS A 38 8.02 5.08 -5.16
N PRO A 39 9.20 5.67 -4.87
CA PRO A 39 10.36 5.48 -5.72
C PRO A 39 10.89 4.04 -5.67
N SER A 40 11.52 3.59 -6.76
CA SER A 40 12.18 2.28 -6.79
C SER A 40 13.30 2.22 -5.74
N GLY A 41 13.43 1.09 -5.04
CA GLY A 41 14.37 0.90 -3.94
C GLY A 41 13.81 1.23 -2.55
N TYR A 42 12.56 1.66 -2.44
CA TYR A 42 11.97 2.11 -1.17
C TYR A 42 10.78 1.26 -0.73
N PHE A 43 10.60 1.24 0.59
CA PHE A 43 9.32 0.88 1.20
C PHE A 43 8.59 2.15 1.60
N CYS A 44 7.39 2.35 1.07
CA CYS A 44 6.58 3.55 1.30
C CYS A 44 5.35 3.23 2.12
N VAL A 45 4.99 4.16 3.00
CA VAL A 45 3.79 4.11 3.83
C VAL A 45 3.02 5.43 3.73
N TRP A 46 1.71 5.35 3.85
CA TRP A 46 0.80 6.50 3.81
C TRP A 46 -0.14 6.49 5.01
N SER A 47 -0.39 7.67 5.57
CA SER A 47 -1.27 7.84 6.73
C SER A 47 -2.74 7.50 6.41
N GLY A 48 -3.16 7.67 5.15
CA GLY A 48 -4.49 7.34 4.68
C GLY A 48 -4.56 6.00 3.97
N SER A 49 -5.77 5.48 3.82
CA SER A 49 -6.06 4.33 2.96
C SER A 49 -5.94 4.76 1.49
N ASN A 50 -5.83 3.79 0.58
CA ASN A 50 -5.70 3.97 -0.87
C ASN A 50 -4.54 4.90 -1.26
N TYR A 51 -3.42 4.84 -0.52
CA TYR A 51 -2.20 5.58 -0.80
C TYR A 51 -2.38 7.11 -0.72
N THR A 52 -3.28 7.57 0.15
CA THR A 52 -3.60 8.99 0.34
C THR A 52 -2.97 9.57 1.62
N GLY A 53 -2.94 10.89 1.72
CA GLY A 53 -2.42 11.59 2.91
C GLY A 53 -0.89 11.67 2.94
N ARG A 54 -0.33 11.84 4.14
CA ARG A 54 1.11 12.05 4.30
C ARG A 54 1.86 10.75 4.05
N ARG A 55 2.86 10.81 3.17
CA ARG A 55 3.73 9.70 2.82
C ARG A 55 5.07 9.78 3.54
N GLN A 56 5.58 8.65 3.99
CA GLN A 56 6.98 8.49 4.39
C GLN A 56 7.56 7.24 3.74
N GLN A 57 8.88 7.19 3.65
CA GLN A 57 9.58 6.09 3.01
C GLN A 57 10.88 5.80 3.74
N VAL A 58 11.34 4.56 3.58
CA VAL A 58 12.66 4.13 4.04
C VAL A 58 13.37 3.38 2.93
N ALA A 59 14.66 3.66 2.80
CA ALA A 59 15.60 2.82 2.08
C ALA A 59 16.55 2.18 3.09
N GLY A 60 16.99 0.96 2.79
CA GLY A 60 17.92 0.24 3.65
C GLY A 60 17.34 -0.19 5.01
N THR A 61 18.20 -0.77 5.81
CA THR A 61 17.88 -1.34 7.12
C THR A 61 17.91 -0.25 8.19
N SER A 62 16.86 -0.13 9.00
CA SER A 62 16.83 0.77 10.15
C SER A 62 16.53 0.01 11.44
N LYS A 63 17.23 0.35 12.51
CA LYS A 63 16.99 -0.16 13.87
C LYS A 63 15.89 0.64 14.60
N ASP A 64 15.55 1.82 14.12
CA ASP A 64 14.54 2.67 14.72
C ASP A 64 13.79 3.48 13.66
N LEU A 65 12.49 3.21 13.53
CA LEU A 65 11.55 3.93 12.67
C LEU A 65 10.54 4.74 13.47
N THR A 66 10.65 4.80 14.81
CA THR A 66 9.69 5.50 15.66
C THR A 66 9.70 7.02 15.47
N ASN A 67 10.81 7.57 14.98
CA ASN A 67 10.91 8.97 14.58
C ASN A 67 10.07 9.31 13.33
N TYR A 68 9.65 8.30 12.55
CA TYR A 68 8.80 8.48 11.40
C TYR A 68 7.33 8.35 11.83
N THR A 69 6.66 9.48 12.04
CA THR A 69 5.28 9.50 12.55
C THR A 69 4.31 8.65 11.72
N VAL A 70 4.42 8.64 10.39
CA VAL A 70 3.53 7.85 9.52
C VAL A 70 3.80 6.36 9.68
N PHE A 71 5.05 5.93 9.90
CA PHE A 71 5.36 4.53 10.21
C PHE A 71 4.74 4.03 11.52
N GLN A 72 4.25 4.93 12.39
CA GLN A 72 3.57 4.57 13.63
C GLN A 72 2.04 4.52 13.49
N SER A 73 1.49 4.98 12.37
CA SER A 73 0.04 5.04 12.17
C SER A 73 -0.38 5.04 10.69
N PHE A 74 0.20 4.17 9.88
CA PHE A 74 -0.12 4.10 8.45
C PHE A 74 -1.29 3.16 8.17
N LYS A 75 -1.94 3.34 7.02
CA LYS A 75 -3.10 2.54 6.58
C LYS A 75 -2.90 1.89 5.23
N SER A 76 -1.94 2.38 4.45
CA SER A 76 -1.54 1.76 3.18
C SER A 76 -0.03 1.82 3.00
N TRP A 77 0.50 0.83 2.29
CA TRP A 77 1.93 0.66 2.08
C TRP A 77 2.24 -0.05 0.78
N TYR A 78 3.46 0.16 0.29
CA TYR A 78 3.97 -0.46 -0.91
C TYR A 78 5.45 -0.76 -0.74
N ASN A 79 5.83 -2.03 -0.94
CA ASN A 79 7.23 -2.40 -1.13
C ASN A 79 7.61 -2.28 -2.61
N ARG A 80 8.22 -1.15 -2.97
CA ARG A 80 8.86 -0.96 -4.28
C ARG A 80 10.38 -1.12 -4.17
N GLY A 81 10.85 -2.06 -3.36
CA GLY A 81 12.26 -2.44 -3.30
C GLY A 81 12.84 -2.75 -4.68
N SER A 82 14.15 -2.51 -4.85
CA SER A 82 14.84 -2.74 -6.13
C SER A 82 15.00 -4.24 -6.40
N SER A 83 15.53 -4.99 -5.43
CA SER A 83 15.83 -6.43 -5.54
C SER A 83 15.35 -7.26 -4.34
N CYS A 84 14.93 -6.64 -3.24
CA CYS A 84 14.71 -7.31 -1.95
C CYS A 84 13.26 -7.21 -1.46
N ASP A 85 12.88 -8.16 -0.61
CA ASP A 85 11.67 -8.11 0.21
C ASP A 85 11.91 -7.28 1.47
N PHE A 86 10.86 -6.63 1.97
CA PHE A 86 10.93 -5.79 3.16
C PHE A 86 10.46 -6.57 4.37
N LYS A 87 11.31 -6.74 5.38
CA LYS A 87 10.94 -7.38 6.65
C LYS A 87 10.73 -6.32 7.72
N TRP A 88 9.52 -6.29 8.27
CA TRP A 88 9.14 -5.37 9.35
C TRP A 88 9.22 -6.04 10.71
N PHE A 89 9.42 -5.22 11.74
CA PHE A 89 9.45 -5.63 13.14
C PHE A 89 8.56 -4.71 13.98
N SER A 90 7.84 -5.29 14.94
CA SER A 90 6.94 -4.56 15.84
C SER A 90 7.70 -3.77 16.91
N GLU A 91 8.99 -4.06 17.11
CA GLU A 91 9.87 -3.38 18.07
C GLU A 91 11.12 -2.77 17.41
N LYS A 92 11.89 -2.01 18.19
CA LYS A 92 13.17 -1.44 17.75
C LYS A 92 14.24 -2.55 17.69
N ASN A 93 15.37 -2.27 17.04
CA ASN A 93 16.51 -3.18 16.98
C ASN A 93 16.19 -4.58 16.41
N HIS A 94 15.22 -4.69 15.50
CA HIS A 94 14.83 -5.93 14.82
C HIS A 94 14.28 -7.01 15.77
N SER A 95 13.60 -6.61 16.85
CA SER A 95 12.95 -7.50 17.82
C SER A 95 11.43 -7.55 17.68
N GLY A 96 10.79 -8.36 18.52
CA GLY A 96 9.33 -8.53 18.57
C GLY A 96 8.78 -9.39 17.43
N SER A 97 7.50 -9.20 17.12
CA SER A 97 6.85 -9.86 15.98
C SER A 97 7.40 -9.31 14.67
N SER A 98 7.48 -10.17 13.66
CA SER A 98 7.97 -9.77 12.34
C SER A 98 7.14 -10.39 11.23
N GLY A 99 7.22 -9.76 10.05
CA GLY A 99 6.63 -10.29 8.82
C GLY A 99 7.38 -9.77 7.61
N THR A 100 7.23 -10.46 6.49
CA THR A 100 7.88 -10.10 5.22
C THR A 100 6.84 -9.59 4.24
N VAL A 101 7.13 -8.46 3.61
CA VAL A 101 6.35 -7.87 2.53
C VAL A 101 7.14 -8.09 1.23
N PRO A 102 6.67 -8.98 0.33
CA PRO A 102 7.37 -9.26 -0.92
C PRO A 102 7.59 -8.01 -1.78
N ARG A 103 8.67 -7.99 -2.56
CA ARG A 103 8.89 -6.92 -3.55
C ARG A 103 7.72 -6.86 -4.53
N GLY A 104 7.23 -5.65 -4.80
CA GLY A 104 6.07 -5.41 -5.65
C GLY A 104 4.74 -5.55 -4.92
N PHE A 105 4.74 -6.02 -3.67
CA PHE A 105 3.51 -6.13 -2.89
C PHE A 105 3.09 -4.79 -2.32
N LYS A 106 1.80 -4.49 -2.47
CA LYS A 106 1.15 -3.30 -1.94
C LYS A 106 -0.18 -3.68 -1.29
N LYS A 107 -0.56 -2.95 -0.26
CA LYS A 107 -1.83 -3.17 0.43
C LYS A 107 -2.35 -1.85 0.99
N SER A 108 -3.67 -1.78 1.05
CA SER A 108 -4.41 -0.72 1.70
C SER A 108 -5.55 -1.37 2.48
N ASP A 109 -5.74 -0.96 3.73
CA ASP A 109 -6.92 -1.31 4.50
C ASP A 109 -7.34 -0.13 5.41
N ASN A 110 -8.37 -0.35 6.22
CA ASN A 110 -8.89 0.66 7.13
C ASN A 110 -8.23 0.61 8.52
N ALA A 111 -7.43 -0.42 8.80
CA ALA A 111 -6.74 -0.60 10.06
C ALA A 111 -5.49 0.27 10.12
N THR A 112 -5.09 0.62 11.34
CA THR A 112 -3.86 1.37 11.58
C THR A 112 -2.74 0.39 11.89
N HIS A 113 -1.64 0.49 11.15
CA HIS A 113 -0.46 -0.34 11.28
C HIS A 113 0.72 0.48 11.78
N TYR A 114 1.69 -0.21 12.38
CA TYR A 114 2.94 0.39 12.82
C TYR A 114 4.12 -0.53 12.56
N ILE A 115 5.29 0.07 12.33
CA ILE A 115 6.56 -0.62 12.17
C ILE A 115 7.60 0.17 12.95
N LYS A 116 8.35 -0.49 13.84
CA LYS A 116 9.35 0.16 14.69
C LYS A 116 10.79 -0.06 14.24
N SER A 117 11.06 -1.12 13.47
CA SER A 117 12.33 -1.32 12.78
C SER A 117 12.16 -2.22 11.57
N ASN A 118 13.16 -2.27 10.68
CA ASN A 118 13.07 -3.04 9.44
C ASN A 118 14.44 -3.59 9.00
N THR A 119 14.39 -4.66 8.21
CA THR A 119 15.52 -5.15 7.41
C THR A 119 15.06 -5.44 5.98
N TRP A 120 16.01 -5.71 5.09
CA TRP A 120 15.76 -6.21 3.74
C TRP A 120 16.26 -7.64 3.63
N VAL A 121 15.44 -8.52 3.05
CA VAL A 121 15.70 -9.96 2.95
C VAL A 121 15.37 -10.45 1.55
N ASN A 122 15.77 -11.68 1.21
CA ASN A 122 15.47 -12.34 -0.07
C ASN A 122 15.85 -11.50 -1.31
N CYS A 123 17.00 -10.81 -1.23
CA CYS A 123 17.51 -9.99 -2.32
C CYS A 123 17.91 -10.84 -3.53
N ARG A 124 17.46 -10.45 -4.72
CA ARG A 124 17.71 -11.15 -6.00
C ARG A 124 17.86 -10.21 -7.19
#